data_AF-A0A2G8K4Q0-F1
#
_entry.id   AF-A0A2G8K4Q0-F1
#
_cell.length_a   1.000
_cell.length_b   1.000
_cell.length_c   1.000
_cell.angle_alpha   90.00
_cell.angle_beta   90.00
_cell.angle_gamma   90.00
#
_symmetry.space_group_name_H-M   'P 1'
#
loop_
_entity.id
_entity.type
_entity.pdbx_description
1 polymer ?
#
loop_
_entity_poly.entity_id
_entity_poly.type
_entity_poly.pdbx_seq_one_letter_code
_entity_poly.pdbx_strand_id
1 'polypeptide(L)'
;MNLLTIIFSLALFELSLGASVTVMIPGVPVALPITENGPDDKPSSGVCVREVGLACEVPGSIMAYDGPECCYECVCEKDHTTTCCRTTALPHVKNPPHCTMYLNPDTCIYELYPKCKGDCHILGWYYTAPEDGGINNVADNDGLVTV
;
A
#
# COMPACT_ATOMS: atom_id res chain seq x y z
N MET A 1 9.55 -42.83 -47.42
CA MET A 1 9.30 -42.47 -46.01
C MET A 1 10.53 -41.72 -45.53
N ASN A 2 10.47 -40.38 -45.59
CA ASN A 2 11.62 -39.51 -45.37
C ASN A 2 11.75 -39.17 -43.88
N LEU A 3 12.97 -39.36 -43.37
CA LEU A 3 13.39 -39.12 -41.98
C LEU A 3 13.32 -37.63 -41.55
N LEU A 4 13.02 -36.72 -42.48
CA LEU A 4 13.00 -35.27 -42.26
C LEU A 4 11.71 -34.75 -41.62
N THR A 5 10.61 -35.51 -41.58
CA THR A 5 9.32 -35.01 -41.06
C THR A 5 9.19 -35.08 -39.54
N ILE A 6 10.12 -35.73 -38.83
CA ILE A 6 10.04 -35.91 -37.37
C ILE A 6 10.67 -34.73 -36.61
N ILE A 7 11.60 -34.00 -37.21
CA ILE A 7 12.34 -32.92 -36.52
C ILE A 7 11.52 -31.63 -36.45
N PHE A 8 10.57 -31.40 -37.37
CA PHE A 8 9.77 -30.17 -37.40
C PHE A 8 8.63 -30.15 -36.35
N SER A 9 8.33 -31.29 -35.72
CA SER A 9 7.24 -31.42 -34.73
C SER A 9 7.71 -31.25 -33.27
N LEU A 10 9.01 -31.06 -33.03
CA LEU A 10 9.59 -30.92 -31.69
C LEU A 10 9.95 -29.48 -31.31
N ALA A 11 9.67 -28.50 -32.18
CA ALA A 11 9.91 -27.07 -31.92
C ALA A 11 8.63 -26.30 -31.51
N LEU A 12 7.65 -26.98 -30.93
CA LEU A 12 6.43 -26.37 -30.35
C LEU A 12 6.37 -26.53 -28.83
N PHE A 13 7.49 -26.85 -28.19
CA PHE A 13 7.65 -26.78 -26.75
C PHE A 13 8.35 -25.45 -26.42
N GLU A 14 7.84 -24.76 -25.40
CA GLU A 14 8.35 -23.50 -24.84
C GLU A 14 7.87 -22.18 -25.49
N LEU A 15 6.55 -22.01 -25.61
CA LEU A 15 5.93 -20.72 -25.28
C LEU A 15 4.98 -20.93 -24.10
N SER A 16 5.53 -21.39 -22.98
CA SER A 16 4.92 -21.13 -21.69
C SER A 16 5.18 -19.66 -21.37
N LEU A 17 4.35 -18.77 -21.93
CA LEU A 17 4.20 -17.45 -21.33
C LEU A 17 3.78 -17.74 -19.89
N GLY A 18 4.71 -17.55 -18.96
CA GLY A 18 4.44 -17.36 -17.55
C GLY A 18 3.61 -16.09 -17.40
N ALA A 19 2.36 -16.15 -17.84
CA ALA A 19 1.32 -15.28 -17.34
C ALA A 19 1.19 -15.66 -15.87
N SER A 20 1.92 -14.96 -15.01
CA SER A 20 1.59 -14.90 -13.60
C SER A 20 0.17 -14.37 -13.52
N VAL A 21 -0.80 -15.29 -13.48
CA VAL A 21 -2.18 -14.96 -13.17
C VAL A 21 -2.13 -14.38 -11.78
N THR A 22 -2.26 -13.07 -11.67
CA THR A 22 -2.48 -12.40 -10.41
C THR A 22 -3.85 -12.85 -9.95
N VAL A 23 -3.88 -13.90 -9.14
CA VAL A 23 -5.10 -14.36 -8.49
C VAL A 23 -5.49 -13.28 -7.50
N MET A 24 -6.34 -12.34 -7.94
CA MET A 24 -6.99 -11.41 -7.03
C MET A 24 -7.99 -12.22 -6.20
N ILE A 25 -7.59 -12.56 -4.98
CA ILE A 25 -8.48 -13.18 -4.00
C ILE A 25 -9.39 -12.05 -3.47
N PRO A 26 -10.71 -12.09 -3.73
CA PRO A 26 -11.61 -11.07 -3.22
C PRO A 26 -11.52 -10.99 -1.69
N GLY A 27 -11.34 -9.79 -1.16
CA GLY A 27 -11.22 -9.56 0.29
C GLY A 27 -9.82 -9.73 0.89
N VAL A 28 -8.78 -9.92 0.07
CA VAL A 28 -7.39 -9.80 0.54
C VAL A 28 -6.84 -8.43 0.14
N PRO A 29 -6.42 -7.57 1.10
CA PRO A 29 -5.78 -6.31 0.78
C PRO A 29 -4.49 -6.55 -0.02
N VAL A 30 -4.33 -5.82 -1.12
CA VAL A 30 -3.10 -5.80 -1.91
C VAL A 30 -2.22 -4.68 -1.36
N ALA A 31 -1.04 -5.04 -0.83
CA ALA A 31 -0.07 -4.05 -0.39
C ALA A 31 0.46 -3.24 -1.59
N LEU A 32 0.45 -1.91 -1.48
CA LEU A 32 1.06 -1.03 -2.47
C LEU A 32 2.59 -0.92 -2.24
N PRO A 33 3.37 -0.48 -3.25
CA PRO A 33 4.81 -0.31 -3.10
C PRO A 33 5.17 0.58 -1.91
N ILE A 34 6.08 0.09 -1.06
CA ILE A 34 6.56 0.80 0.11
C ILE A 34 7.88 1.49 -0.22
N THR A 35 7.96 2.77 0.11
CA THR A 35 9.14 3.63 0.04
C THR A 35 9.63 3.95 1.45
N GLU A 36 10.89 4.39 1.56
CA GLU A 36 11.51 4.77 2.83
C GLU A 36 12.15 6.16 2.73
N ASN A 37 11.85 7.02 3.70
CA ASN A 37 12.53 8.29 3.91
C ASN A 37 13.45 8.25 5.13
N GLY A 38 14.43 9.18 5.15
CA GLY A 38 15.31 9.39 6.30
C GLY A 38 14.56 9.87 7.55
N PRO A 39 15.21 9.86 8.72
CA PRO A 39 14.53 10.08 10.01
C PRO A 39 13.98 11.50 10.16
N ASP A 40 14.59 12.48 9.47
CA ASP A 40 14.21 13.89 9.48
C ASP A 40 13.15 14.25 8.43
N ASP A 41 12.79 13.31 7.54
CA ASP A 41 11.87 13.54 6.42
C ASP A 41 10.61 12.68 6.56
N LYS A 42 9.85 12.91 7.64
CA LYS A 42 8.62 12.17 7.93
C LYS A 42 7.53 12.52 6.90
N PRO A 43 7.04 11.56 6.10
CA PRO A 43 5.92 11.77 5.19
C PRO A 43 4.61 12.04 5.94
N SER A 44 3.68 12.75 5.30
CA SER A 44 2.36 13.05 5.86
C SER A 44 1.44 11.84 5.95
N SER A 45 1.66 10.82 5.12
CA SER A 45 0.87 9.59 5.05
C SER A 45 1.75 8.36 5.27
N GLY A 46 1.13 7.25 5.66
CA GLY A 46 1.81 5.97 5.85
C GLY A 46 1.66 5.01 4.71
N VAL A 47 1.75 3.73 5.05
CA VAL A 47 1.63 2.63 4.11
C VAL A 47 0.17 2.49 3.68
N CYS A 48 -0.04 2.30 2.39
CA CYS A 48 -1.33 2.10 1.77
C CYS A 48 -1.54 0.65 1.37
N VAL A 49 -2.79 0.22 1.45
CA VAL A 49 -3.29 -1.06 0.94
C VAL A 49 -4.47 -0.80 0.02
N ARG A 50 -4.58 -1.59 -1.04
CA ARG A 50 -5.76 -1.61 -1.90
C ARG A 50 -6.68 -2.73 -1.45
N GLU A 51 -7.84 -2.35 -0.92
CA GLU A 51 -8.90 -3.28 -0.55
C GLU A 51 -9.76 -3.61 -1.77
N VAL A 52 -9.49 -4.76 -2.39
CA VAL A 52 -10.20 -5.23 -3.59
C VAL A 52 -11.61 -5.75 -3.25
N GLY A 53 -11.90 -5.98 -1.96
CA GLY A 53 -13.22 -6.42 -1.48
C GLY A 53 -14.19 -5.30 -1.07
N LEU A 54 -13.70 -4.08 -0.84
CA LEU A 54 -14.51 -2.90 -0.57
C LEU A 54 -14.83 -2.22 -1.89
N ALA A 55 -15.98 -2.58 -2.48
CA ALA A 55 -16.55 -1.82 -3.58
C ALA A 55 -17.14 -0.51 -3.04
N CYS A 56 -16.82 0.59 -3.71
CA CYS A 56 -17.29 1.92 -3.34
C CYS A 56 -18.20 2.50 -4.43
N GLU A 57 -19.23 3.24 -4.03
CA GLU A 57 -20.28 3.69 -4.95
C GLU A 57 -19.88 4.91 -5.77
N VAL A 58 -19.08 5.82 -5.19
CA VAL A 58 -18.74 7.12 -5.80
C VAL A 58 -17.22 7.28 -5.90
N PRO A 59 -16.64 7.17 -7.10
CA PRO A 59 -15.22 7.46 -7.33
C PRO A 59 -14.81 8.84 -6.81
N GLY A 60 -13.64 8.92 -6.20
CA GLY A 60 -13.08 10.14 -5.59
C GLY A 60 -13.61 10.47 -4.19
N SER A 61 -14.62 9.73 -3.68
CA SER A 61 -15.12 9.96 -2.33
C SER A 61 -14.14 9.49 -1.25
N ILE A 62 -14.04 10.28 -0.18
CA ILE A 62 -13.37 9.87 1.06
C ILE A 62 -14.33 8.95 1.81
N MET A 63 -13.81 7.80 2.22
CA MET A 63 -14.56 6.79 2.95
C MET A 63 -14.05 6.69 4.38
N ALA A 64 -14.97 6.66 5.34
CA ALA A 64 -14.65 6.28 6.69
C ALA A 64 -14.26 4.78 6.70
N TYR A 65 -13.10 4.47 7.25
CA TYR A 65 -12.69 3.08 7.45
C TYR A 65 -13.36 2.54 8.72
N ASP A 66 -14.37 1.67 8.55
CA ASP A 66 -15.08 1.02 9.66
C ASP A 66 -14.41 -0.29 10.13
N GLY A 67 -13.15 -0.52 9.73
CA GLY A 67 -12.40 -1.72 10.14
C GLY A 67 -11.87 -1.65 11.58
N PRO A 68 -11.37 -2.77 12.12
CA PRO A 68 -10.87 -2.86 13.49
C PRO A 68 -9.61 -2.01 13.74
N GLU A 69 -8.93 -1.59 12.67
CA GLU A 69 -7.75 -0.73 12.76
C GLU A 69 -8.16 0.75 12.60
N CYS A 70 -8.19 1.50 13.71
CA CYS A 70 -8.31 2.95 13.65
C CYS A 70 -7.11 3.57 12.91
N CYS A 71 -7.26 4.78 12.37
CA CYS A 71 -6.20 5.58 11.71
C CYS A 71 -5.88 5.25 10.24
N TYR A 72 -6.90 4.86 9.48
CA TYR A 72 -6.84 4.87 8.02
C TYR A 72 -7.72 5.98 7.44
N GLU A 73 -7.25 6.52 6.33
CA GLU A 73 -8.06 7.29 5.40
C GLU A 73 -8.18 6.50 4.11
N CYS A 74 -9.41 6.28 3.66
CA CYS A 74 -9.69 5.51 2.46
C CYS A 74 -10.28 6.40 1.38
N VAL A 75 -9.91 6.13 0.14
CA VAL A 75 -10.42 6.81 -1.04
C VAL A 75 -10.97 5.77 -2.01
N CYS A 76 -12.12 6.08 -2.58
CA CYS A 76 -12.69 5.32 -3.68
C CYS A 76 -11.97 5.66 -4.99
N GLU A 77 -11.35 4.68 -5.61
CA GLU A 77 -10.64 4.82 -6.87
C GLU A 77 -11.59 4.80 -8.07
N LYS A 78 -11.08 5.18 -9.24
CA LYS A 78 -11.86 5.24 -10.50
C LYS A 78 -12.41 3.89 -10.95
N ASP A 79 -11.76 2.81 -10.56
CA ASP A 79 -12.17 1.43 -10.85
C ASP A 79 -13.10 0.85 -9.78
N HIS A 80 -13.64 1.70 -8.90
CA HIS A 80 -14.48 1.33 -7.75
C HIS A 80 -13.77 0.44 -6.72
N THR A 81 -12.44 0.34 -6.79
CA THR A 81 -11.64 -0.25 -5.70
C THR A 81 -11.40 0.80 -4.62
N THR A 82 -11.03 0.34 -3.42
CA THR A 82 -10.74 1.24 -2.30
C THR A 82 -9.26 1.20 -2.00
N THR A 83 -8.61 2.36 -1.96
CA THR A 83 -7.24 2.49 -1.43
C THR A 83 -7.32 3.08 -0.03
N CYS A 84 -6.81 2.36 0.97
CA CYS A 84 -6.77 2.78 2.36
C CYS A 84 -5.33 3.00 2.81
N CYS A 85 -5.05 4.15 3.38
CA CYS A 85 -3.72 4.53 3.81
C CYS A 85 -3.71 4.89 5.28
N ARG A 86 -2.66 4.48 5.99
CA ARG A 86 -2.46 4.96 7.36
C ARG A 86 -2.26 6.47 7.36
N THR A 87 -2.86 7.15 8.33
CA THR A 87 -2.74 8.61 8.49
C THR A 87 -1.37 9.05 9.02
N THR A 88 -0.54 8.12 9.49
CA THR A 88 0.85 8.39 9.88
C THR A 88 1.80 7.38 9.25
N ALA A 89 3.00 7.85 8.87
CA ALA A 89 4.10 7.01 8.45
C ALA A 89 4.53 6.01 9.54
N LEU A 90 4.91 4.81 9.09
CA LEU A 90 5.35 3.71 9.94
C LEU A 90 6.84 3.90 10.28
N PRO A 91 7.24 4.02 11.55
CA PRO A 91 8.64 4.26 11.90
C PRO A 91 9.50 3.02 11.62
N HIS A 92 10.60 3.24 10.91
CA HIS A 92 11.70 2.28 10.81
C HIS A 92 12.61 2.48 12.02
N VAL A 93 12.70 1.49 12.89
CA VAL A 93 13.50 1.56 14.12
C VAL A 93 14.77 0.73 14.03
N LYS A 94 15.81 1.13 14.78
CA LYS A 94 17.13 0.51 14.77
C LYS A 94 17.13 -0.98 15.17
N ASN A 95 16.42 -1.34 16.25
CA ASN A 95 16.36 -2.72 16.75
C ASN A 95 14.89 -3.22 16.81
N PRO A 96 14.23 -3.53 15.68
CA PRO A 96 12.81 -3.90 15.64
C PRO A 96 12.41 -5.04 16.60
N PRO A 97 13.18 -6.14 16.75
CA PRO A 97 12.83 -7.23 17.67
C PRO A 97 12.80 -6.82 19.14
N HIS A 98 13.46 -5.71 19.50
CA HIS A 98 13.52 -5.18 20.87
C HIS A 98 12.57 -4.00 21.09
N CYS A 99 11.81 -3.63 20.05
CA CYS A 99 10.93 -2.48 20.07
C CYS A 99 9.49 -2.92 19.89
N THR A 100 8.69 -2.66 20.91
CA THR A 100 7.23 -2.74 20.80
C THR A 100 6.73 -1.42 20.21
N MET A 101 5.99 -1.53 19.12
CA MET A 101 5.36 -0.41 18.46
C MET A 101 3.85 -0.50 18.67
N TYR A 102 3.28 0.54 19.25
CA TYR A 102 1.84 0.65 19.50
C TYR A 102 1.30 1.87 18.75
N LEU A 103 0.23 1.71 17.99
CA LEU A 103 -0.47 2.83 17.37
C LEU A 103 -1.59 3.27 18.30
N ASN A 104 -1.53 4.50 18.80
CA ASN A 104 -2.59 5.08 19.62
C ASN A 104 -3.82 5.36 18.72
N PRO A 105 -5.00 4.75 18.99
CA PRO A 105 -6.17 4.87 18.14
C PRO A 105 -6.83 6.26 18.19
N ASP A 106 -6.62 7.02 19.27
CA ASP A 106 -7.21 8.35 19.45
C ASP A 106 -6.39 9.43 18.73
N THR A 107 -5.06 9.30 18.73
CA THR A 107 -4.16 10.33 18.16
C THR A 107 -3.54 9.92 16.84
N CYS A 108 -3.64 8.65 16.45
CA CYS A 108 -2.98 8.10 15.27
C CYS A 108 -1.47 8.34 15.24
N ILE A 109 -0.82 8.18 16.38
CA ILE A 109 0.63 8.33 16.54
C ILE A 109 1.22 7.02 17.05
N TYR A 110 2.36 6.62 16.47
CA TYR A 110 3.13 5.47 16.95
C TYR A 110 3.90 5.81 18.22
N GLU A 111 3.65 5.03 19.27
CA GLU A 111 4.43 4.98 20.48
C GLU A 111 5.41 3.80 20.44
N LEU A 112 6.68 4.07 20.78
CA LEU A 112 7.74 3.08 20.77
C LEU A 112 8.19 2.77 22.20
N TYR A 113 8.31 1.48 22.51
CA TYR A 113 8.78 0.98 23.80
C TYR A 113 9.92 -0.04 23.61
N PRO A 114 10.96 -0.01 24.46
CA PRO A 114 11.15 0.92 25.56
C PRO A 114 11.52 2.33 25.09
N LYS A 115 11.14 3.36 25.87
CA LYS A 115 11.45 4.77 25.57
C LYS A 115 12.93 5.13 25.77
N CYS A 116 13.77 4.18 26.15
CA CYS A 116 15.19 4.42 26.39
C CYS A 116 15.94 4.70 25.07
N LYS A 117 16.86 5.66 25.13
CA LYS A 117 17.66 6.07 23.98
C LYS A 117 18.60 4.93 23.59
N GLY A 118 18.36 4.32 22.43
CA GLY A 118 19.30 3.37 21.83
C GLY A 118 18.62 2.30 21.00
N ASP A 119 17.67 1.58 21.58
CA ASP A 119 17.06 0.42 20.92
C ASP A 119 15.98 0.83 19.91
N CYS A 120 15.10 1.74 20.31
CA CYS A 120 13.97 2.20 19.50
C CYS A 120 14.21 3.56 18.85
N HIS A 121 15.46 3.85 18.52
CA HIS A 121 15.79 5.04 17.73
C HIS A 121 15.23 4.89 16.31
N ILE A 122 14.52 5.90 15.83
CA ILE A 122 13.95 5.94 14.50
C ILE A 122 15.07 6.25 13.50
N LEU A 123 15.25 5.37 12.52
CA LEU A 123 16.20 5.50 11.42
C LEU A 123 15.56 6.03 10.15
N GLY A 124 14.23 5.97 10.05
CA GLY A 124 13.49 6.38 8.87
C GLY A 124 12.00 6.15 9.00
N TRP A 125 11.29 6.33 7.88
CA TRP A 125 9.84 6.23 7.81
C TRP A 125 9.41 5.46 6.57
N TYR A 126 8.61 4.41 6.76
CA TYR A 126 7.98 3.67 5.69
C TYR A 126 6.62 4.28 5.33
N TYR A 127 6.40 4.45 4.03
CA TYR A 127 5.18 5.02 3.48
C TYR A 127 4.96 4.51 2.05
N THR A 128 3.74 4.63 1.53
CA THR A 128 3.50 4.43 0.10
C THR A 128 3.64 5.77 -0.60
N ALA A 129 4.58 5.86 -1.55
CA ALA A 129 4.72 7.06 -2.36
C ALA A 129 3.50 7.23 -3.27
N PRO A 130 3.05 8.46 -3.50
CA PRO A 130 2.01 8.73 -4.47
C PRO A 130 2.48 8.36 -5.88
N GLU A 131 1.82 7.41 -6.54
CA GLU A 131 1.97 7.21 -7.99
C GLU A 131 1.14 8.30 -8.68
N ASP A 132 1.80 9.34 -9.20
CA ASP A 132 1.18 10.46 -9.95
C ASP A 132 0.02 11.19 -9.26
N GLY A 133 0.23 11.54 -7.99
CA GLY A 133 -0.64 12.44 -7.25
C GLY A 133 -1.52 11.70 -6.26
N GLY A 134 -0.96 11.40 -5.08
CA GLY A 134 -1.57 10.50 -4.09
C GLY A 134 -2.88 10.99 -3.52
N ILE A 135 -3.28 10.36 -2.43
CA ILE A 135 -4.44 10.71 -1.61
C ILE A 135 -4.64 12.24 -1.41
N ASN A 136 -3.56 13.01 -1.28
CA ASN A 136 -3.61 14.47 -1.19
C ASN A 136 -4.02 15.18 -2.50
N ASN A 137 -3.76 14.59 -3.67
CA ASN A 137 -4.18 15.09 -4.98
C ASN A 137 -5.50 14.50 -5.48
N VAL A 138 -6.13 13.55 -4.77
CA VAL A 138 -7.53 13.20 -5.06
C VAL A 138 -8.46 14.29 -4.53
N ALA A 139 -8.08 14.97 -3.45
CA ALA A 139 -8.77 16.17 -2.98
C ALA A 139 -8.40 17.45 -3.78
N ASP A 140 -7.17 17.56 -4.28
CA ASP A 140 -6.69 18.78 -4.93
C ASP A 140 -6.85 18.83 -6.48
N ASN A 141 -7.27 17.74 -7.14
CA ASN A 141 -7.45 17.73 -8.60
C ASN A 141 -8.86 18.06 -9.11
N ASP A 142 -9.85 18.26 -8.25
CA ASP A 142 -11.09 18.92 -8.66
C ASP A 142 -11.06 20.35 -8.18
N GLY A 143 -10.67 21.22 -9.10
CA GLY A 143 -10.62 22.65 -8.87
C GLY A 143 -11.87 23.16 -8.17
N LEU A 144 -11.64 23.96 -7.14
CA LEU A 144 -12.40 25.17 -6.85
C LEU A 144 -13.85 25.13 -7.37
N VAL A 145 -14.75 24.49 -6.62
CA VAL A 145 -16.13 24.96 -6.56
C VAL A 145 -16.33 25.57 -5.19
N THR A 146 -15.96 26.84 -5.10
CA THR A 146 -16.63 27.78 -4.21
C THR A 146 -18.09 27.86 -4.60
N VAL A 147 -19.00 27.45 -3.69
CA VAL A 147 -20.30 28.10 -3.47
C VAL A 147 -20.53 28.15 -1.97
#